data_AF-A0A1Y3NQR3-F1
#
_entry.id   AF-A0A1Y3NQR3-F1
#
_cell.length_a   1.000
_cell.length_b   1.000
_cell.length_c   1.000
_cell.angle_alpha   90.00
_cell.angle_beta   90.00
_cell.angle_gamma   90.00
#
_symmetry.space_group_name_H-M   'P 1'
#
loop_
_entity.id
_entity.type
_entity.pdbx_description
1 polymer ?
#
loop_
_entity_poly.entity_id
_entity_poly.type
_entity_poly.pdbx_seq_one_letter_code
_entity_poly.pdbx_strand_id
1 'polypeptide(L)'
;EKALDYDIIECSNTDGKIKCKELEETGVGVYLNSNYAESGDKNQLIQCRSDNGCEGIELSNDKSMGYYVNAEASNLTNALIFCSNKKCEKQTVPDINMYYIGVGEDGEVNGLIECIEFDATSTGSTTPPAAADTTTNTPGAAKRKRATEKRCKLKSPFTSSGYYLNGGYNKSINQTIVCDSSDGCQTQKVDLGYYVNAGDTTKPIIKCEKEGSECVAEETKKCPEMKDAIAGNYCYEENQLKFYSASNTTAISASKSDDYYTFATIPSGGFPGIKSETGALFKISQYYINRFYQS
;
A
#
# COMPACT_ATOMS: atom_id res chain seq x y z
N GLU A 1 16.60 -26.50 -2.98
CA GLU A 1 15.37 -25.98 -3.62
C GLU A 1 14.73 -27.14 -4.34
N LYS A 2 13.45 -27.41 -4.05
CA LYS A 2 12.65 -28.36 -4.81
C LYS A 2 11.92 -27.54 -5.87
N ALA A 3 11.98 -27.96 -7.13
CA ALA A 3 11.22 -27.29 -8.17
C ALA A 3 9.72 -27.46 -7.87
N LEU A 4 8.96 -26.36 -8.01
CA LEU A 4 7.52 -26.32 -7.81
C LEU A 4 6.83 -26.76 -9.11
N ASP A 5 6.94 -28.05 -9.41
CA ASP A 5 6.46 -28.62 -10.67
C ASP A 5 5.25 -29.50 -10.38
N TYR A 6 4.14 -29.25 -11.07
CA TYR A 6 2.90 -30.03 -10.94
C TYR A 6 2.28 -30.01 -9.52
N ASP A 7 2.69 -29.07 -8.65
CA ASP A 7 2.19 -28.96 -7.27
C ASP A 7 0.78 -28.32 -7.18
N ILE A 8 0.32 -27.63 -8.23
CA ILE A 8 -1.05 -27.09 -8.34
C ILE A 8 -1.83 -27.79 -9.46
N ILE A 9 -3.10 -28.09 -9.15
CA ILE A 9 -4.10 -28.54 -10.13
C ILE A 9 -5.03 -27.36 -10.46
N GLU A 10 -5.09 -26.98 -11.73
CA GLU A 10 -6.04 -25.98 -12.25
C GLU A 10 -7.26 -26.70 -12.84
N CYS A 11 -8.44 -26.42 -12.28
CA CYS A 11 -9.71 -26.94 -12.78
C CYS A 11 -10.54 -25.83 -13.42
N SER A 12 -11.19 -26.15 -14.53
CA SER A 12 -12.12 -25.25 -15.24
C SER A 12 -13.45 -25.97 -15.50
N ASN A 13 -14.55 -25.23 -15.42
CA ASN A 13 -15.87 -25.71 -15.81
C ASN A 13 -16.19 -25.23 -17.22
N THR A 14 -16.29 -26.16 -18.16
CA THR A 14 -16.75 -25.88 -19.53
C THR A 14 -18.01 -26.70 -19.78
N ASP A 15 -19.15 -26.03 -19.95
CA ASP A 15 -20.45 -26.64 -20.22
C ASP A 15 -20.87 -27.72 -19.21
N GLY A 16 -20.60 -27.49 -17.92
CA GLY A 16 -20.93 -28.43 -16.84
C GLY A 16 -19.97 -29.61 -16.71
N LYS A 17 -18.91 -29.68 -17.52
CA LYS A 17 -17.83 -30.65 -17.38
C LYS A 17 -16.61 -29.99 -16.73
N ILE A 18 -16.18 -30.55 -15.62
CA ILE A 18 -14.94 -30.15 -14.96
C ILE A 18 -13.76 -30.79 -15.67
N LYS A 19 -12.84 -29.97 -16.16
CA LYS A 19 -11.54 -30.39 -16.69
C LYS A 19 -10.45 -29.85 -15.79
N CYS A 20 -9.61 -30.73 -15.28
CA CYS A 20 -8.47 -30.38 -14.44
C CYS A 20 -7.17 -30.74 -15.17
N LYS A 21 -6.14 -29.92 -14.98
CA LYS A 21 -4.77 -30.18 -15.43
C LYS A 21 -3.80 -29.81 -14.32
N GLU A 22 -2.69 -30.51 -14.24
CA GLU A 22 -1.56 -30.13 -13.40
C GLU A 22 -0.83 -28.95 -14.07
N LEU A 23 -0.39 -27.99 -13.28
CA LEU A 23 0.41 -26.86 -13.78
C LEU A 23 1.89 -27.26 -13.81
N GLU A 24 2.48 -27.28 -15.02
CA GLU A 24 3.87 -27.69 -15.22
C GLU A 24 4.85 -26.85 -14.38
N GLU A 25 4.60 -25.55 -14.25
CA GLU A 25 5.37 -24.63 -13.42
C GLU A 25 4.42 -23.89 -12.45
N THR A 26 4.73 -23.94 -11.16
CA THR A 26 4.02 -23.24 -10.09
C THR A 26 4.91 -22.18 -9.45
N GLY A 27 4.38 -20.98 -9.25
CA GLY A 27 5.08 -19.90 -8.57
C GLY A 27 5.07 -20.06 -7.05
N VAL A 28 6.07 -19.47 -6.38
CA VAL A 28 6.02 -19.26 -4.93
C VAL A 28 4.96 -18.21 -4.60
N GLY A 29 4.19 -18.45 -3.54
CA GLY A 29 3.24 -17.47 -3.00
C GLY A 29 1.89 -18.08 -2.65
N VAL A 30 0.90 -17.20 -2.49
CA VAL A 30 -0.44 -17.56 -2.02
C VAL A 30 -1.42 -17.59 -3.18
N TYR A 31 -2.18 -18.68 -3.25
CA TYR A 31 -3.25 -18.90 -4.22
C TYR A 31 -4.60 -19.07 -3.49
N LEU A 32 -5.69 -18.69 -4.15
CA LEU A 32 -7.03 -18.96 -3.63
C LEU A 32 -7.40 -20.42 -3.89
N ASN A 33 -7.76 -21.17 -2.85
CA ASN A 33 -8.24 -22.55 -3.03
C ASN A 33 -9.68 -22.54 -3.55
N SER A 34 -9.88 -22.91 -4.82
CA SER A 34 -11.22 -23.01 -5.41
C SER A 34 -12.01 -24.25 -4.95
N ASN A 35 -11.36 -25.21 -4.29
CA ASN A 35 -12.00 -26.40 -3.73
C ASN A 35 -12.57 -26.18 -2.32
N TYR A 36 -12.35 -25.00 -1.72
CA TYR A 36 -12.86 -24.68 -0.39
C TYR A 36 -14.38 -24.91 -0.29
N ALA A 37 -14.81 -25.64 0.73
CA ALA A 37 -16.20 -25.82 1.10
C ALA A 37 -16.34 -25.95 2.62
N GLU A 38 -17.27 -25.22 3.23
CA GLU A 38 -17.51 -25.25 4.68
C GLU A 38 -17.78 -26.68 5.21
N SER A 39 -18.42 -27.52 4.39
CA SER A 39 -18.73 -28.93 4.70
C SER A 39 -17.71 -29.93 4.12
N GLY A 40 -16.62 -29.47 3.52
CA GLY A 40 -15.64 -30.29 2.79
C GLY A 40 -14.21 -29.88 3.10
N ASP A 41 -13.47 -29.46 2.07
CA ASP A 41 -12.11 -28.94 2.22
C ASP A 41 -12.14 -27.59 2.95
N LYS A 42 -11.52 -27.54 4.12
CA LYS A 42 -11.50 -26.34 4.98
C LYS A 42 -10.36 -25.39 4.66
N ASN A 43 -9.48 -25.73 3.73
CA ASN A 43 -8.37 -24.87 3.35
C ASN A 43 -8.87 -23.79 2.39
N GLN A 44 -8.89 -22.53 2.81
CA GLN A 44 -9.33 -21.42 1.96
C GLN A 44 -8.24 -20.98 0.99
N LEU A 45 -6.97 -21.17 1.35
CA LEU A 45 -5.81 -20.73 0.57
C LEU A 45 -4.87 -21.92 0.33
N ILE A 46 -3.97 -21.75 -0.63
CA ILE A 46 -2.84 -22.63 -0.89
C ILE A 46 -1.58 -21.76 -0.78
N GLN A 47 -0.58 -22.18 -0.01
CA GLN A 47 0.72 -21.53 0.07
C GLN A 47 1.77 -22.43 -0.56
N CYS A 48 2.47 -21.91 -1.56
CA CYS A 48 3.57 -22.58 -2.22
C CYS A 48 4.90 -21.97 -1.77
N ARG A 49 5.86 -22.82 -1.41
CA ARG A 49 7.22 -22.45 -1.01
C ARG A 49 8.24 -23.30 -1.75
N SER A 50 9.40 -22.73 -2.03
CA SER A 50 10.47 -23.40 -2.79
C SER A 50 11.14 -24.57 -2.04
N ASP A 51 10.93 -24.70 -0.74
CA ASP A 51 11.48 -25.75 0.10
C ASP A 51 10.52 -26.92 0.33
N ASN A 52 9.22 -26.64 0.49
CA ASN A 52 8.22 -27.63 0.94
C ASN A 52 7.06 -27.90 -0.03
N GLY A 53 7.06 -27.29 -1.22
CA GLY A 53 5.94 -27.49 -2.16
C GLY A 53 4.75 -26.59 -1.82
N CYS A 54 3.55 -27.02 -2.20
CA CYS A 54 2.30 -26.33 -1.91
C CYS A 54 1.50 -27.02 -0.80
N GLU A 55 1.01 -26.24 0.16
CA GLU A 55 0.19 -26.71 1.28
C GLU A 55 -1.12 -25.90 1.38
N GLY A 56 -2.20 -26.58 1.79
CA GLY A 56 -3.47 -25.91 2.09
C GLY A 56 -3.41 -25.17 3.42
N ILE A 57 -3.96 -23.95 3.46
CA ILE A 57 -4.07 -23.14 4.67
C ILE A 57 -5.55 -23.04 5.08
N GLU A 58 -5.84 -23.52 6.28
CA GLU A 58 -7.10 -23.26 6.99
C GLU A 58 -6.99 -21.99 7.84
N LEU A 59 -7.90 -21.05 7.61
CA LEU A 59 -8.06 -19.85 8.43
C LEU A 59 -8.81 -20.22 9.71
N SER A 60 -8.07 -20.34 10.81
CA SER A 60 -8.56 -20.84 12.10
C SER A 60 -9.55 -19.90 12.82
N ASN A 61 -9.57 -18.60 12.49
CA ASN A 61 -10.31 -17.60 13.25
C ASN A 61 -11.43 -16.92 12.45
N ASP A 62 -12.65 -16.95 12.98
CA ASP A 62 -13.82 -16.27 12.39
C ASP A 62 -13.73 -14.73 12.39
N LYS A 63 -12.68 -14.15 13.00
CA LYS A 63 -12.44 -12.69 13.04
C LYS A 63 -11.18 -12.25 12.30
N SER A 64 -10.41 -13.17 11.70
CA SER A 64 -9.22 -12.77 10.96
C SER A 64 -9.62 -12.08 9.65
N MET A 65 -9.14 -10.86 9.46
CA MET A 65 -9.17 -10.16 8.19
C MET A 65 -7.74 -9.96 7.70
N GLY A 66 -7.48 -10.23 6.43
CA GLY A 66 -6.12 -10.15 5.89
C GLY A 66 -6.10 -10.05 4.37
N TYR A 67 -5.10 -9.34 3.86
CA TYR A 67 -4.78 -9.30 2.44
C TYR A 67 -3.54 -10.16 2.17
N TYR A 68 -3.58 -10.86 1.05
CA TYR A 68 -2.47 -11.64 0.50
C TYR A 68 -2.24 -11.19 -0.94
N VAL A 69 -1.01 -11.28 -1.42
CA VAL A 69 -0.74 -11.13 -2.85
C VAL A 69 -1.12 -12.43 -3.55
N ASN A 70 -1.93 -12.33 -4.59
CA ASN A 70 -2.35 -13.49 -5.36
C ASN A 70 -1.25 -13.90 -6.33
N ALA A 71 -0.65 -15.08 -6.13
CA ALA A 71 0.51 -15.53 -6.90
C ALA A 71 0.21 -15.84 -8.37
N GLU A 72 -1.05 -16.14 -8.73
CA GLU A 72 -1.47 -16.30 -10.13
C GLU A 72 -1.64 -14.95 -10.87
N ALA A 73 -1.64 -13.82 -10.17
CA ALA A 73 -1.92 -12.52 -10.80
C ALA A 73 -0.69 -11.95 -11.50
N SER A 74 -0.83 -11.66 -12.79
CA SER A 74 0.20 -11.01 -13.61
C SER A 74 0.07 -9.48 -13.71
N ASN A 75 -1.06 -8.94 -13.23
CA ASN A 75 -1.36 -7.52 -13.26
C ASN A 75 -2.27 -7.13 -12.08
N LEU A 76 -2.86 -5.94 -12.10
CA LEU A 76 -3.74 -5.46 -11.02
C LEU A 76 -5.10 -6.20 -10.93
N THR A 77 -5.49 -6.94 -11.97
CA THR A 77 -6.70 -7.78 -11.97
C THR A 77 -6.48 -8.98 -11.05
N ASN A 78 -7.39 -9.18 -10.10
CA ASN A 78 -7.30 -10.24 -9.09
C ASN A 78 -5.95 -10.26 -8.35
N ALA A 79 -5.26 -9.12 -8.25
CA ALA A 79 -3.90 -9.04 -7.71
C ALA A 79 -3.79 -9.40 -6.24
N LEU A 80 -4.89 -9.28 -5.50
CA LEU A 80 -4.94 -9.60 -4.07
C LEU A 80 -5.95 -10.70 -3.81
N ILE A 81 -5.76 -11.39 -2.70
CA ILE A 81 -6.79 -12.20 -2.07
C ILE A 81 -7.13 -11.51 -0.75
N PHE A 82 -8.40 -11.16 -0.57
CA PHE A 82 -8.89 -10.65 0.71
C PHE A 82 -9.67 -11.73 1.42
N CYS A 83 -9.29 -12.02 2.65
CA CYS A 83 -9.97 -12.97 3.51
C CYS A 83 -10.65 -12.24 4.67
N SER A 84 -11.91 -12.57 4.92
CA SER A 84 -12.71 -12.08 6.05
C SER A 84 -13.70 -13.16 6.48
N ASN A 85 -13.76 -13.44 7.79
CA ASN A 85 -14.68 -14.43 8.37
C ASN A 85 -14.62 -15.80 7.64
N LYS A 86 -13.42 -16.34 7.45
CA LYS A 86 -13.14 -17.61 6.73
C LYS A 86 -13.56 -17.65 5.26
N LYS A 87 -13.94 -16.52 4.66
CA LYS A 87 -14.21 -16.41 3.22
C LYS A 87 -13.11 -15.60 2.58
N CYS A 88 -12.58 -16.11 1.47
CA CYS A 88 -11.51 -15.47 0.72
C CYS A 88 -11.97 -15.21 -0.70
N GLU A 89 -11.68 -14.01 -1.20
CA GLU A 89 -12.09 -13.58 -2.54
C GLU A 89 -10.94 -12.83 -3.22
N LYS A 90 -10.77 -13.09 -4.52
CA LYS A 90 -9.83 -12.33 -5.36
C LYS A 90 -10.32 -10.89 -5.49
N GLN A 91 -9.40 -9.93 -5.36
CA GLN A 91 -9.69 -8.50 -5.45
C GLN A 91 -8.89 -7.89 -6.59
N THR A 92 -9.57 -7.12 -7.44
CA THR A 92 -8.93 -6.28 -8.45
C THR A 92 -8.56 -4.94 -7.85
N VAL A 93 -7.30 -4.55 -8.01
CA VAL A 93 -6.79 -3.27 -7.53
C VAL A 93 -7.05 -2.22 -8.63
N PRO A 94 -7.67 -1.07 -8.32
CA PRO A 94 -8.13 -0.14 -9.34
C PRO A 94 -7.01 0.64 -10.03
N ASP A 95 -5.88 0.87 -9.35
CA ASP A 95 -4.74 1.62 -9.88
C ASP A 95 -3.44 1.28 -9.12
N ILE A 96 -2.32 1.88 -9.54
CA ILE A 96 -1.04 1.86 -8.82
C ILE A 96 -1.03 2.86 -7.65
N ASN A 97 0.03 2.81 -6.83
CA ASN A 97 0.19 3.57 -5.59
C ASN A 97 -0.89 3.23 -4.55
N MET A 98 -1.29 1.96 -4.52
CA MET A 98 -2.25 1.41 -3.58
C MET A 98 -1.52 0.51 -2.57
N TYR A 99 -1.80 0.72 -1.28
CA TYR A 99 -1.08 0.06 -0.18
C TYR A 99 -2.04 -0.63 0.79
N TYR A 100 -1.64 -1.82 1.26
CA TYR A 100 -2.44 -2.65 2.15
C TYR A 100 -1.56 -3.28 3.21
N ILE A 101 -2.15 -3.64 4.36
CA ILE A 101 -1.48 -4.53 5.32
C ILE A 101 -1.56 -5.95 4.79
N GLY A 102 -0.41 -6.52 4.46
CA GLY A 102 -0.29 -7.90 4.00
C GLY A 102 0.05 -8.85 5.13
N VAL A 103 -0.58 -10.02 5.12
CA VAL A 103 -0.21 -11.10 6.05
C VAL A 103 1.21 -11.57 5.72
N GLY A 104 2.09 -11.60 6.72
CA GLY A 104 3.48 -12.05 6.56
C GLY A 104 3.59 -13.54 6.23
N GLU A 105 4.68 -13.95 5.59
CA GLU A 105 4.85 -15.31 5.02
C GLU A 105 4.82 -16.44 6.05
N ASP A 106 4.89 -16.17 7.36
CA ASP A 106 4.76 -17.20 8.42
C ASP A 106 3.86 -16.73 9.59
N GLY A 107 3.04 -15.71 9.36
CA GLY A 107 2.14 -15.19 10.39
C GLY A 107 2.81 -14.47 11.57
N GLU A 108 4.12 -14.24 11.54
CA GLU A 108 4.83 -13.54 12.63
C GLU A 108 4.47 -12.06 12.72
N VAL A 109 4.71 -11.31 11.65
CA VAL A 109 4.45 -9.87 11.58
C VAL A 109 3.97 -9.49 10.19
N ASN A 110 3.00 -8.57 10.12
CA ASN A 110 2.41 -8.16 8.85
C ASN A 110 3.37 -7.26 8.06
N GLY A 111 3.41 -7.45 6.75
CA GLY A 111 4.16 -6.62 5.81
C GLY A 111 3.32 -5.54 5.14
N LEU A 112 3.94 -4.80 4.22
CA LEU A 112 3.27 -3.86 3.35
C LEU A 112 3.06 -4.51 1.99
N ILE A 113 1.81 -4.62 1.55
CA ILE A 113 1.54 -4.88 0.14
C ILE A 113 1.60 -3.55 -0.60
N GLU A 114 2.48 -3.45 -1.59
CA GLU A 114 2.59 -2.32 -2.49
C GLU A 114 2.14 -2.74 -3.90
N CYS A 115 1.12 -2.07 -4.43
CA CYS A 115 0.67 -2.22 -5.79
C CYS A 115 1.16 -1.02 -6.60
N ILE A 116 2.30 -1.19 -7.27
CA ILE A 116 3.01 -0.12 -7.98
C ILE A 116 3.45 -0.59 -9.37
N GLU A 117 4.07 0.31 -10.12
CA GLU A 117 4.76 -0.01 -11.36
C GLU A 117 6.21 -0.44 -11.05
N PHE A 118 6.57 -1.67 -11.44
CA PHE A 118 7.91 -2.22 -11.26
C PHE A 118 8.67 -2.28 -12.58
N ASP A 119 9.99 -2.10 -12.54
CA ASP A 119 10.87 -2.44 -13.66
C ASP A 119 10.82 -3.96 -13.92
N ALA A 120 10.52 -4.37 -15.15
CA ALA A 120 10.38 -5.79 -15.54
C ALA A 120 11.67 -6.61 -15.35
N THR A 121 12.81 -5.96 -15.12
CA THR A 121 14.11 -6.63 -14.86
C THR A 121 14.37 -6.92 -13.38
N SER A 122 13.46 -6.53 -12.47
CA SER A 122 13.63 -6.63 -11.02
C SER A 122 13.02 -7.88 -10.39
N THR A 123 12.60 -8.86 -11.20
CA THR A 123 12.03 -10.12 -10.72
C THR A 123 12.94 -11.30 -10.97
N GLY A 124 13.25 -12.03 -9.91
CA GLY A 124 13.44 -13.48 -9.97
C GLY A 124 12.12 -14.20 -10.33
N SER A 125 11.49 -13.81 -11.44
CA SER A 125 10.42 -14.55 -12.07
C SER A 125 11.08 -15.47 -13.07
N THR A 126 10.93 -16.77 -12.85
CA THR A 126 11.46 -17.87 -13.67
C THR A 126 10.71 -18.09 -14.97
N THR A 127 9.74 -17.25 -15.35
CA THR A 127 9.14 -17.35 -16.68
C THR A 127 10.20 -17.08 -17.75
N PRO A 128 10.56 -18.06 -18.61
CA PRO A 128 11.49 -17.83 -19.70
C PRO A 128 10.92 -16.73 -20.61
N PRO A 129 11.73 -15.76 -21.06
CA PRO A 129 11.31 -14.94 -22.18
C PRO A 129 10.98 -15.88 -23.34
N ALA A 130 9.76 -15.77 -23.87
CA ALA A 130 9.38 -16.39 -25.14
C ALA A 130 10.52 -16.17 -26.13
N ALA A 131 10.99 -17.28 -26.73
CA ALA A 131 12.18 -17.34 -27.56
C ALA A 131 12.38 -16.07 -28.38
N ALA A 132 13.49 -15.37 -28.12
CA ALA A 132 13.90 -14.25 -28.93
C ALA A 132 14.16 -14.75 -30.35
N ASP A 133 13.22 -14.47 -31.26
CA ASP A 133 13.39 -14.68 -32.69
C ASP A 133 14.59 -13.86 -33.16
N THR A 134 15.70 -14.55 -33.39
CA THR A 134 17.00 -13.97 -33.70
C THR A 134 17.12 -13.80 -35.20
N THR A 135 16.33 -12.92 -35.81
CA THR A 135 16.63 -12.44 -37.16
C THR A 135 16.12 -11.00 -37.38
N THR A 136 17.01 -10.02 -37.19
CA THR A 136 17.22 -8.89 -38.12
C THR A 136 18.19 -7.88 -37.50
N ASN A 137 19.41 -7.87 -38.03
CA ASN A 137 20.39 -6.81 -37.80
C ASN A 137 19.90 -5.54 -38.49
N THR A 138 19.51 -4.52 -37.73
CA THR A 138 19.40 -3.14 -38.22
C THR A 138 20.11 -2.20 -37.24
N PRO A 139 21.16 -1.48 -37.65
CA PRO A 139 21.86 -0.54 -36.79
C PRO A 139 21.07 0.78 -36.75
N GLY A 140 20.26 0.94 -35.71
CA GLY A 140 19.56 2.17 -35.37
C GLY A 140 19.27 2.17 -33.87
N ALA A 141 20.08 2.91 -33.11
CA ALA A 141 20.00 2.98 -31.66
C ALA A 141 18.74 3.72 -31.19
N ALA A 142 17.60 3.03 -31.18
CA ALA A 142 16.44 3.42 -30.38
C ALA A 142 16.70 2.97 -28.94
N LYS A 143 16.73 3.92 -27.99
CA LYS A 143 16.69 3.63 -26.55
C LYS A 143 15.46 2.75 -26.30
N ARG A 144 15.66 1.43 -26.13
CA ARG A 144 14.59 0.50 -25.78
C ARG A 144 14.04 0.96 -24.41
N LYS A 145 12.81 1.48 -24.41
CA LYS A 145 12.07 1.81 -23.20
C LYS A 145 12.04 0.54 -22.35
N ARG A 146 12.57 0.58 -21.12
CA ARG A 146 12.51 -0.57 -20.20
C ARG A 146 11.04 -0.93 -20.03
N ALA A 147 10.71 -2.21 -20.18
CA ALA A 147 9.38 -2.70 -19.91
C ALA A 147 9.09 -2.53 -18.41
N THR A 148 7.89 -2.07 -18.09
CA THR A 148 7.41 -1.88 -16.73
C THR A 148 6.12 -2.68 -16.55
N GLU A 149 5.89 -3.16 -15.34
CA GLU A 149 4.75 -4.03 -14.99
C GLU A 149 4.02 -3.51 -13.77
N LYS A 150 2.70 -3.35 -13.89
CA LYS A 150 1.82 -2.95 -12.79
C LYS A 150 1.33 -4.19 -12.06
N ARG A 151 1.72 -4.39 -10.81
CA ARG A 151 1.30 -5.54 -10.00
C ARG A 151 1.48 -5.24 -8.52
N CYS A 152 1.12 -6.21 -7.67
CA CYS A 152 1.29 -6.11 -6.22
C CYS A 152 2.44 -7.01 -5.74
N LYS A 153 3.17 -6.56 -4.72
CA LYS A 153 4.15 -7.37 -4.00
C LYS A 153 4.00 -7.19 -2.50
N LEU A 154 4.26 -8.25 -1.74
CA LEU A 154 4.42 -8.17 -0.30
C LEU A 154 5.86 -7.78 0.00
N LYS A 155 6.04 -6.71 0.77
CA LYS A 155 7.31 -6.29 1.32
C LYS A 155 7.33 -6.63 2.80
N SER A 156 8.40 -7.30 3.25
CA SER A 156 8.64 -7.56 4.66
C SER A 156 8.64 -6.26 5.49
N PRO A 157 8.35 -6.33 6.79
CA PRO A 157 8.40 -5.20 7.71
C PRO A 157 9.66 -4.33 7.58
N PHE A 158 9.50 -3.03 7.73
CA PHE A 158 10.58 -2.04 7.70
C PHE A 158 10.13 -0.79 8.46
N THR A 159 11.06 0.03 8.95
CA THR A 159 10.70 1.32 9.54
C THR A 159 10.37 2.33 8.45
N SER A 160 9.13 2.77 8.37
CA SER A 160 8.65 3.70 7.35
C SER A 160 9.18 5.12 7.54
N SER A 161 9.50 5.81 6.45
CA SER A 161 9.95 7.21 6.43
C SER A 161 8.79 8.22 6.21
N GLY A 162 7.61 7.90 6.73
CA GLY A 162 6.36 8.62 6.49
C GLY A 162 5.16 7.66 6.58
N TYR A 163 4.05 8.06 5.99
CA TYR A 163 2.80 7.30 5.98
C TYR A 163 2.47 6.80 4.58
N TYR A 164 1.79 5.67 4.50
CA TYR A 164 1.17 5.18 3.26
C TYR A 164 -0.34 5.38 3.36
N LEU A 165 -1.00 5.74 2.25
CA LEU A 165 -2.46 5.85 2.23
C LEU A 165 -3.07 4.44 2.24
N ASN A 166 -3.95 4.15 3.20
CA ASN A 166 -4.54 2.83 3.34
C ASN A 166 -5.57 2.56 2.22
N GLY A 167 -5.35 1.50 1.43
CA GLY A 167 -6.28 1.01 0.42
C GLY A 167 -7.22 -0.09 0.93
N GLY A 168 -7.02 -0.59 2.15
CA GLY A 168 -7.74 -1.75 2.70
C GLY A 168 -9.17 -1.45 3.18
N TYR A 169 -9.84 -2.50 3.66
CA TYR A 169 -11.26 -2.50 4.05
C TYR A 169 -11.63 -1.45 5.12
N ASN A 170 -10.68 -1.03 5.95
CA ASN A 170 -10.88 -0.08 7.05
C ASN A 170 -10.37 1.34 6.75
N LYS A 171 -10.07 1.68 5.48
CA LYS A 171 -9.49 2.97 5.06
C LYS A 171 -10.26 4.23 5.47
N SER A 172 -11.56 4.12 5.76
CA SER A 172 -12.37 5.25 6.28
C SER A 172 -12.20 5.47 7.79
N ILE A 173 -11.72 4.46 8.51
CA ILE A 173 -11.51 4.48 9.97
C ILE A 173 -10.03 4.65 10.31
N ASN A 174 -9.18 3.87 9.65
CA ASN A 174 -7.73 3.94 9.76
C ASN A 174 -7.19 4.36 8.39
N GLN A 175 -6.95 5.64 8.22
CA GLN A 175 -6.72 6.23 6.90
C GLN A 175 -5.30 5.99 6.38
N THR A 176 -4.35 5.72 7.26
CA THR A 176 -2.94 5.54 6.90
C THR A 176 -2.41 4.19 7.34
N ILE A 177 -1.24 3.86 6.83
CA ILE A 177 -0.42 2.72 7.23
C ILE A 177 0.95 3.25 7.65
N VAL A 178 1.47 2.71 8.75
CA VAL A 178 2.85 2.91 9.22
C VAL A 178 3.49 1.53 9.37
N CYS A 179 4.79 1.44 9.11
CA CYS A 179 5.54 0.21 9.29
C CYS A 179 6.66 0.42 10.30
N ASP A 180 6.85 -0.59 11.14
CA ASP A 180 8.04 -0.77 11.96
C ASP A 180 8.72 -2.10 11.58
N SER A 181 10.05 -2.17 11.68
CA SER A 181 10.78 -3.40 11.37
C SER A 181 10.53 -4.53 12.37
N SER A 182 10.12 -4.19 13.59
CA SER A 182 9.93 -5.13 14.71
C SER A 182 8.46 -5.46 14.89
N ASP A 183 7.59 -4.44 14.86
CA ASP A 183 6.15 -4.62 15.09
C ASP A 183 5.35 -4.92 13.80
N GLY A 184 5.99 -4.81 12.63
CA GLY A 184 5.32 -4.96 11.35
C GLY A 184 4.61 -3.69 10.87
N CYS A 185 3.84 -3.85 9.80
CA CYS A 185 2.98 -2.81 9.26
C CYS A 185 1.59 -2.87 9.88
N GLN A 186 1.04 -1.71 10.21
CA GLN A 186 -0.28 -1.57 10.82
C GLN A 186 -1.04 -0.37 10.25
N THR A 187 -2.37 -0.51 10.14
CA THR A 187 -3.24 0.62 9.80
C THR A 187 -3.37 1.55 11.01
N GLN A 188 -3.30 2.85 10.80
CA GLN A 188 -3.39 3.86 11.83
C GLN A 188 -4.53 4.84 11.55
N LYS A 189 -5.35 5.11 12.57
CA LYS A 189 -6.24 6.27 12.58
C LYS A 189 -5.41 7.51 12.86
N VAL A 190 -5.59 8.54 12.05
CA VAL A 190 -4.86 9.81 12.20
C VAL A 190 -5.82 10.97 12.47
N ASP A 191 -5.28 12.02 13.06
CA ASP A 191 -5.99 13.28 13.26
C ASP A 191 -6.16 14.05 11.94
N LEU A 192 -6.92 15.14 11.99
CA LEU A 192 -7.06 16.02 10.83
C LEU A 192 -5.78 16.83 10.62
N GLY A 193 -5.31 16.83 9.37
CA GLY A 193 -4.04 17.44 9.04
C GLY A 193 -3.43 16.94 7.73
N TYR A 194 -2.12 17.13 7.64
CA TYR A 194 -1.28 16.78 6.49
C TYR A 194 -0.18 15.82 6.94
N TYR A 195 0.09 14.81 6.14
CA TYR A 195 1.04 13.74 6.43
C TYR A 195 1.95 13.52 5.22
N VAL A 196 3.23 13.22 5.43
CA VAL A 196 4.15 12.86 4.35
C VAL A 196 3.75 11.51 3.78
N ASN A 197 3.43 11.47 2.49
CA ASN A 197 3.11 10.26 1.74
C ASN A 197 4.40 9.58 1.28
N ALA A 198 4.75 8.47 1.91
CA ALA A 198 5.89 7.64 1.51
C ALA A 198 5.58 6.73 0.32
N GLY A 199 4.30 6.60 -0.07
CA GLY A 199 3.87 5.75 -1.17
C GLY A 199 3.98 6.42 -2.54
N ASP A 200 3.60 7.69 -2.65
CA ASP A 200 3.51 8.37 -3.94
C ASP A 200 4.35 9.65 -3.95
N THR A 201 5.47 9.63 -4.67
CA THR A 201 6.36 10.80 -4.79
C THR A 201 5.78 11.91 -5.66
N THR A 202 4.80 11.60 -6.52
CA THR A 202 4.07 12.60 -7.32
C THR A 202 3.01 13.30 -6.48
N LYS A 203 2.45 12.61 -5.48
CA LYS A 203 1.49 13.13 -4.50
C LYS A 203 2.03 12.94 -3.08
N PRO A 204 3.07 13.72 -2.70
CA PRO A 204 3.86 13.48 -1.49
C PRO A 204 3.12 13.84 -0.19
N ILE A 205 1.85 14.25 -0.26
CA ILE A 205 1.06 14.64 0.90
C ILE A 205 -0.22 13.81 0.96
N ILE A 206 -0.51 13.26 2.14
CA ILE A 206 -1.82 12.73 2.51
C ILE A 206 -2.55 13.82 3.30
N LYS A 207 -3.71 14.23 2.82
CA LYS A 207 -4.58 15.22 3.43
C LYS A 207 -5.80 14.56 4.07
N CYS A 208 -5.99 14.80 5.36
CA CYS A 208 -7.09 14.26 6.15
C CYS A 208 -8.05 15.37 6.57
N GLU A 209 -9.05 15.65 5.73
CA GLU A 209 -9.95 16.81 5.86
C GLU A 209 -11.05 16.65 6.91
N LYS A 210 -11.55 15.43 7.11
CA LYS A 210 -12.75 15.18 7.91
C LYS A 210 -12.65 13.88 8.70
N GLU A 211 -13.12 13.92 9.93
CA GLU A 211 -13.16 12.74 10.80
C GLU A 211 -14.05 11.64 10.21
N GLY A 212 -13.63 10.38 10.40
CA GLY A 212 -14.36 9.20 9.90
C GLY A 212 -14.53 9.16 8.39
N SER A 213 -13.64 9.85 7.65
CA SER A 213 -13.62 9.88 6.19
C SER A 213 -12.25 9.41 5.69
N GLU A 214 -12.18 8.97 4.44
CA GLU A 214 -10.91 8.64 3.78
C GLU A 214 -10.05 9.90 3.63
N CYS A 215 -8.74 9.76 3.81
CA CYS A 215 -7.79 10.81 3.43
C CYS A 215 -7.49 10.71 1.93
N VAL A 216 -6.95 11.78 1.36
CA VAL A 216 -6.62 11.85 -0.07
C VAL A 216 -5.15 12.20 -0.26
N ALA A 217 -4.50 11.57 -1.25
CA ALA A 217 -3.17 11.96 -1.67
C ALA A 217 -3.25 13.20 -2.58
N GLU A 218 -2.42 14.20 -2.33
CA GLU A 218 -2.34 15.43 -3.12
C GLU A 218 -0.89 15.82 -3.45
N GLU A 219 -0.72 16.57 -4.54
CA GLU A 219 0.54 17.25 -4.85
C GLU A 219 0.85 18.27 -3.76
N THR A 220 2.14 18.48 -3.47
CA THR A 220 2.54 19.54 -2.56
C THR A 220 2.34 20.91 -3.20
N LYS A 221 1.98 21.91 -2.38
CA LYS A 221 1.93 23.30 -2.78
C LYS A 221 3.31 23.94 -2.59
N LYS A 222 3.67 24.84 -3.50
CA LYS A 222 4.85 25.69 -3.34
C LYS A 222 4.74 26.47 -2.02
N CYS A 223 5.85 26.57 -1.29
CA CYS A 223 5.89 27.39 -0.08
C CYS A 223 5.57 28.85 -0.42
N PRO A 224 4.63 29.49 0.30
CA PRO A 224 4.37 30.91 0.11
C PRO A 224 5.58 31.74 0.58
N GLU A 225 5.81 32.83 -0.13
CA GLU A 225 6.71 33.89 0.35
C GLU A 225 6.15 34.48 1.65
N MET A 226 7.02 35.01 2.51
CA MET A 226 6.63 35.52 3.82
C MET A 226 5.41 36.44 3.76
N LYS A 227 5.39 37.42 2.85
CA LYS A 227 4.30 38.39 2.69
C LYS A 227 2.95 37.80 2.22
N ASP A 228 2.98 36.62 1.61
CA ASP A 228 1.80 35.94 1.07
C ASP A 228 1.35 34.79 1.98
N ALA A 229 2.14 34.47 3.01
CA ALA A 229 1.81 33.47 4.00
C ALA A 229 0.59 33.90 4.82
N ILE A 230 -0.36 32.98 4.94
CA ILE A 230 -1.52 33.07 5.81
C ILE A 230 -1.42 31.97 6.87
N ALA A 231 -1.88 32.24 8.09
CA ALA A 231 -1.97 31.24 9.14
C ALA A 231 -2.69 29.97 8.65
N GLY A 232 -2.08 28.81 8.90
CA GLY A 232 -2.59 27.50 8.49
C GLY A 232 -2.04 27.01 7.15
N ASN A 233 -1.36 27.88 6.39
CA ASN A 233 -0.64 27.45 5.20
C ASN A 233 0.38 26.36 5.56
N TYR A 234 0.56 25.43 4.62
CA TYR A 234 1.57 24.40 4.69
C TYR A 234 2.23 24.26 3.32
N CYS A 235 3.43 23.69 3.32
CA CYS A 235 4.09 23.20 2.12
C CYS A 235 5.02 22.04 2.48
N TYR A 236 5.44 21.29 1.46
CA TYR A 236 6.46 20.26 1.57
C TYR A 236 7.53 20.52 0.53
N GLU A 237 8.71 20.92 0.99
CA GLU A 237 9.88 21.24 0.17
C GLU A 237 11.13 20.72 0.87
N GLU A 238 12.13 20.27 0.11
CA GLU A 238 13.41 19.78 0.66
C GLU A 238 13.23 18.63 1.68
N ASN A 239 12.23 17.77 1.45
CA ASN A 239 11.80 16.69 2.34
C ASN A 239 11.40 17.15 3.76
N GLN A 240 10.95 18.41 3.92
CA GLN A 240 10.45 18.94 5.17
C GLN A 240 9.03 19.46 5.04
N LEU A 241 8.16 19.04 5.96
CA LEU A 241 6.88 19.70 6.19
C LEU A 241 7.10 21.03 6.89
N LYS A 242 6.50 22.07 6.33
CA LYS A 242 6.61 23.46 6.77
C LYS A 242 5.22 24.00 7.05
N PHE A 243 5.03 24.65 8.20
CA PHE A 243 3.75 25.19 8.66
C PHE A 243 3.86 26.69 8.99
N TYR A 244 2.87 27.47 8.60
CA TYR A 244 2.82 28.91 8.89
C TYR A 244 1.79 29.17 9.99
N SER A 245 2.25 29.50 11.19
CA SER A 245 1.37 29.72 12.36
C SER A 245 0.70 31.10 12.38
N ALA A 246 1.19 32.05 11.59
CA ALA A 246 0.65 33.41 11.47
C ALA A 246 0.78 33.91 10.03
N SER A 247 0.15 35.04 9.72
CA SER A 247 0.36 35.71 8.43
C SER A 247 1.66 36.51 8.45
N ASN A 248 2.25 36.77 7.27
CA ASN A 248 3.50 37.57 7.15
C ASN A 248 4.70 37.00 7.92
N THR A 249 4.79 35.67 8.04
CA THR A 249 5.84 34.99 8.83
C THR A 249 6.59 33.93 8.01
N THR A 250 7.68 33.44 8.57
CA THR A 250 8.40 32.27 8.06
C THR A 250 7.77 30.99 8.58
N ALA A 251 7.90 29.90 7.81
CA ALA A 251 7.42 28.60 8.26
C ALA A 251 8.19 28.05 9.46
N ILE A 252 7.51 27.19 10.22
CA ILE A 252 8.07 26.33 11.25
C ILE A 252 8.17 24.92 10.66
N SER A 253 9.29 24.24 10.88
CA SER A 253 9.46 22.82 10.55
C SER A 253 10.09 22.09 11.74
N ALA A 254 9.90 20.78 11.75
CA ALA A 254 10.40 19.90 12.79
C ALA A 254 11.51 18.99 12.29
N SER A 255 12.43 18.63 13.20
CA SER A 255 13.48 17.66 12.96
C SER A 255 12.93 16.22 13.11
N LYS A 256 13.77 15.21 12.84
CA LYS A 256 13.43 13.79 13.07
C LYS A 256 13.11 13.45 14.53
N SER A 257 13.70 14.16 15.48
CA SER A 257 13.68 13.80 16.90
C SER A 257 12.73 14.64 17.74
N ASP A 258 12.21 15.73 17.18
CA ASP A 258 11.51 16.76 17.94
C ASP A 258 10.15 17.08 17.33
N ASP A 259 9.14 17.14 18.18
CA ASP A 259 7.84 17.70 17.84
C ASP A 259 7.79 19.17 18.29
N TYR A 260 7.27 20.05 17.43
CA TYR A 260 7.01 21.45 17.76
C TYR A 260 5.52 21.67 17.97
N TYR A 261 5.19 22.43 18.99
CA TYR A 261 3.82 22.83 19.29
C TYR A 261 3.68 24.33 19.12
N THR A 262 2.65 24.76 18.39
CA THR A 262 2.40 26.20 18.17
C THR A 262 0.91 26.49 18.16
N PHE A 263 0.51 27.60 18.79
CA PHE A 263 -0.86 28.08 18.74
C PHE A 263 -1.04 28.98 17.52
N ALA A 264 -2.12 28.78 16.77
CA ALA A 264 -2.45 29.59 15.60
C ALA A 264 -3.96 29.81 15.51
N THR A 265 -4.36 31.01 15.09
CA THR A 265 -5.75 31.33 14.72
C THR A 265 -5.90 31.15 13.22
N ILE A 266 -6.62 30.10 12.83
CA ILE A 266 -6.75 29.69 11.42
C ILE A 266 -8.07 30.22 10.86
N PRO A 267 -8.07 30.89 9.69
CA PRO A 267 -9.29 31.31 9.03
C PRO A 267 -10.13 30.11 8.55
N SER A 268 -11.40 30.34 8.25
CA SER A 268 -12.28 29.30 7.70
C SER A 268 -11.67 28.65 6.44
N GLY A 269 -11.58 27.32 6.43
CA GLY A 269 -10.99 26.54 5.34
C GLY A 269 -9.46 26.61 5.25
N GLY A 270 -8.79 27.30 6.18
CA GLY A 270 -7.34 27.48 6.16
C GLY A 270 -6.54 26.22 6.55
N PHE A 271 -7.17 25.24 7.18
CA PHE A 271 -6.56 23.98 7.59
C PHE A 271 -7.60 22.85 7.62
N PRO A 272 -7.21 21.57 7.38
CA PRO A 272 -8.10 20.43 7.45
C PRO A 272 -9.01 20.43 8.68
N GLY A 273 -10.32 20.39 8.45
CA GLY A 273 -11.35 20.36 9.49
C GLY A 273 -11.77 21.72 10.07
N ILE A 274 -11.11 22.82 9.72
CA ILE A 274 -11.46 24.17 10.20
C ILE A 274 -12.51 24.80 9.27
N LYS A 275 -13.75 24.94 9.77
CA LYS A 275 -14.90 25.47 9.01
C LYS A 275 -15.32 26.90 9.38
N SER A 276 -14.67 27.47 10.38
CA SER A 276 -14.85 28.84 10.86
C SER A 276 -13.53 29.29 11.47
N GLU A 277 -13.30 30.59 11.57
CA GLU A 277 -12.10 31.10 12.24
C GLU A 277 -11.97 30.49 13.64
N THR A 278 -10.85 29.84 13.91
CA THR A 278 -10.65 29.05 15.12
C THR A 278 -9.21 29.14 15.59
N GLY A 279 -9.00 29.48 16.87
CA GLY A 279 -7.72 29.30 17.55
C GLY A 279 -7.52 27.85 17.96
N ALA A 280 -6.38 27.25 17.60
CA ALA A 280 -6.05 25.87 17.95
C ALA A 280 -4.54 25.69 18.19
N LEU A 281 -4.21 24.65 18.95
CA LEU A 281 -2.85 24.16 19.11
C LEU A 281 -2.55 23.17 17.98
N PHE A 282 -1.39 23.33 17.34
CA PHE A 282 -0.92 22.47 16.26
C PHE A 282 0.34 21.76 16.70
N LYS A 283 0.45 20.49 16.30
CA LYS A 283 1.65 19.69 16.47
C LYS A 283 2.30 19.48 15.09
N ILE A 284 3.56 19.86 15.01
CA ILE A 284 4.39 19.77 13.80
C ILE A 284 5.48 18.77 14.10
N SER A 285 5.52 17.69 13.32
CA SER A 285 6.60 16.72 13.30
C SER A 285 7.25 16.71 11.93
N GLN A 286 8.30 15.90 11.75
CA GLN A 286 8.91 15.72 10.44
C GLN A 286 7.90 15.15 9.42
N TYR A 287 6.99 14.30 9.87
CA TYR A 287 6.13 13.49 8.99
C TYR A 287 4.67 13.92 8.99
N TYR A 288 4.26 14.85 9.86
CA TYR A 288 2.90 15.36 9.86
C TYR A 288 2.76 16.76 10.48
N ILE A 289 1.69 17.44 10.10
CA ILE A 289 1.15 18.62 10.76
C ILE A 289 -0.31 18.31 11.07
N ASN A 290 -0.70 18.28 12.33
CA ASN A 290 -2.08 18.06 12.73
C ASN A 290 -2.52 19.03 13.83
N ARG A 291 -3.85 19.15 13.97
CA ARG A 291 -4.43 19.84 15.11
C ARG A 291 -4.25 18.94 16.34
N PHE A 292 -3.65 19.49 17.39
CA PHE A 292 -3.44 18.77 18.65
C PHE A 292 -4.68 18.95 19.54
N TYR A 293 -5.30 17.83 19.88
CA TYR A 293 -6.37 17.78 20.87
C TYR A 293 -5.77 17.30 22.19
N GLN A 294 -5.74 18.16 23.21
CA GLN A 294 -5.38 17.73 24.55
C GLN A 294 -6.59 16.98 25.12
N SER A 295 -6.50 15.65 25.16
CA SER A 295 -7.49 14.78 25.82
C SER A 295 -7.37 14.86 27.33
#